data_AF-A0A5N9DSM4-F1
#
_entry.id   AF-A0A5N9DSM4-F1
#
_cell.length_a   1.000
_cell.length_b   1.000
_cell.length_c   1.000
_cell.angle_alpha   90.00
_cell.angle_beta   90.00
_cell.angle_gamma   90.00
#
_symmetry.space_group_name_H-M   'P 1'
#
loop_
_entity.id
_entity.type
_entity.pdbx_description
1 polymer ?
#
loop_
_entity_poly.entity_id
_entity_poly.type
_entity_poly.pdbx_seq_one_letter_code
_entity_poly.pdbx_strand_id
1 'polypeptide(L)'
;MTDKMVNGILFIIAGLGSMVAYIALGETGLLDAGHTEKFAAYALLTLPIAFMMIKNVTRNTYIDAGLIMIVVGLSIGLVSDAINSAELGGDSDLIGEAIAWTGWSIMYLGISITGIGYLRTDLFPNWLSGLLTVASFAMFAFLAFSTTEILTNNGDNIVPPLWGINSLVLVVLGIFTMRRKE
;
A
#
# COMPACT_ATOMS: atom_id res chain seq x y z
N MET A 1 7.91 -7.40 -23.66
CA MET A 1 7.85 -7.38 -22.18
C MET A 1 6.95 -8.55 -21.78
N THR A 2 7.36 -9.41 -20.84
CA THR A 2 6.53 -10.57 -20.42
C THR A 2 5.57 -10.18 -19.30
N ASP A 3 4.51 -10.96 -19.07
CA ASP A 3 3.52 -10.69 -18.02
C ASP A 3 4.16 -10.60 -16.62
N LYS A 4 5.17 -11.45 -16.35
CA LYS A 4 5.93 -11.40 -15.09
C LYS A 4 6.81 -10.15 -14.96
N MET A 5 7.33 -9.62 -16.07
CA MET A 5 8.05 -8.35 -16.07
C MET A 5 7.12 -7.20 -15.75
N VAL A 6 5.96 -7.13 -16.41
CA VAL A 6 4.95 -6.10 -16.15
C VAL A 6 4.48 -6.15 -14.70
N ASN A 7 4.12 -7.34 -14.20
CA ASN A 7 3.68 -7.53 -12.83
C ASN A 7 4.75 -7.10 -11.80
N GLY A 8 6.02 -7.49 -12.02
CA GLY A 8 7.10 -7.07 -11.14
C GLY A 8 7.34 -5.55 -11.14
N ILE A 9 7.19 -4.89 -12.30
CA ILE A 9 7.25 -3.43 -12.39
C ILE A 9 6.09 -2.78 -11.63
N LEU A 10 4.88 -3.34 -11.70
CA LEU A 10 3.73 -2.81 -10.95
C LEU A 10 3.98 -2.87 -9.44
N PHE A 11 4.57 -3.94 -8.91
CA PHE A 11 4.97 -3.98 -7.48
C PHE A 11 6.01 -2.90 -7.12
N ILE A 12 6.96 -2.63 -8.02
CA ILE A 12 7.96 -1.57 -7.81
C ILE A 12 7.30 -0.19 -7.81
N ILE A 13 6.39 0.08 -8.76
CA ILE A 13 5.63 1.33 -8.80
C ILE A 13 4.75 1.48 -7.56
N ALA A 14 4.10 0.41 -7.11
CA ALA A 14 3.30 0.43 -5.90
C ALA A 14 4.14 0.75 -4.64
N GLY A 15 5.38 0.25 -4.58
CA GLY A 15 6.28 0.52 -3.46
C GLY A 15 6.88 1.94 -3.49
N LEU A 16 7.30 2.43 -4.66
CA LEU A 16 8.10 3.67 -4.76
C LEU A 16 7.33 4.86 -5.33
N GLY A 17 6.25 4.65 -6.07
CA GLY A 17 5.63 5.69 -6.88
C GLY A 17 5.00 6.80 -6.05
N SER A 18 4.34 6.48 -4.93
CA SER A 18 3.86 7.50 -3.99
C SER A 18 4.99 8.19 -3.23
N MET A 19 6.11 7.52 -2.94
CA MET A 19 7.30 8.19 -2.39
C MET A 19 7.88 9.21 -3.36
N VAL A 20 7.97 8.86 -4.64
CA VAL A 20 8.39 9.79 -5.69
C VAL A 20 7.41 10.96 -5.78
N ALA A 21 6.11 10.70 -5.69
CA ALA A 21 5.09 11.76 -5.67
C ALA A 21 5.35 12.77 -4.56
N TYR A 22 5.40 12.31 -3.30
CA TYR A 22 5.50 13.20 -2.15
C TYR A 22 6.89 13.85 -2.03
N ILE A 23 7.96 13.04 -2.06
CA ILE A 23 9.31 13.50 -1.73
C ILE A 23 9.98 14.19 -2.92
N ALA A 24 9.85 13.62 -4.12
CA ALA A 24 10.58 14.14 -5.28
C ALA A 24 9.81 15.23 -6.04
N LEU A 25 8.47 15.17 -6.07
CA LEU A 25 7.64 16.07 -6.88
C LEU A 25 6.88 17.09 -6.03
N GLY A 26 6.29 16.67 -4.91
CA GLY A 26 5.52 17.53 -4.01
C GLY A 26 6.40 18.48 -3.22
N GLU A 27 7.33 17.95 -2.42
CA GLU A 27 8.23 18.76 -1.57
C GLU A 27 9.12 19.73 -2.36
N THR A 28 9.42 19.42 -3.61
CA THR A 28 10.22 20.29 -4.50
C THR A 28 9.39 21.43 -5.13
N GLY A 29 8.06 21.40 -4.97
CA GLY A 29 7.13 22.35 -5.58
C GLY A 29 6.93 22.13 -7.09
N LEU A 30 7.36 20.99 -7.64
CA LEU A 30 7.10 20.64 -9.04
C LEU A 30 5.62 20.31 -9.28
N LEU A 31 4.94 19.79 -8.26
CA LEU A 31 3.49 19.56 -8.24
C LEU A 31 2.87 20.33 -7.07
N ASP A 32 1.66 20.86 -7.27
CA ASP A 32 0.82 21.32 -6.15
C ASP A 32 0.27 20.13 -5.34
N ALA A 33 -0.35 20.41 -4.19
CA ALA A 33 -0.84 19.37 -3.28
C ALA A 33 -1.86 18.44 -3.96
N GLY A 34 -2.84 18.99 -4.67
CA GLY A 34 -3.86 18.21 -5.37
C GLY A 34 -3.31 17.34 -6.50
N HIS A 35 -2.30 17.80 -7.24
CA HIS A 35 -1.63 16.99 -8.26
C HIS A 35 -0.71 15.94 -7.65
N THR A 36 -0.06 16.26 -6.52
CA THR A 36 0.77 15.32 -5.77
C THR A 36 -0.07 14.12 -5.33
N GLU A 37 -1.24 14.37 -4.70
CA GLU A 37 -2.13 13.29 -4.28
C GLU A 37 -2.65 12.45 -5.45
N LYS A 38 -3.02 13.09 -6.57
CA LYS A 38 -3.47 12.34 -7.76
C LYS A 38 -2.37 11.42 -8.30
N PHE A 39 -1.13 11.91 -8.37
CA PHE A 39 -0.03 11.10 -8.85
C PHE A 39 0.29 9.95 -7.88
N ALA A 40 0.29 10.22 -6.57
CA ALA A 40 0.43 9.20 -5.54
C ALA A 40 -0.67 8.13 -5.64
N ALA A 41 -1.92 8.55 -5.85
CA ALA A 41 -3.07 7.66 -6.02
C ALA A 41 -2.91 6.74 -7.24
N TYR A 42 -2.51 7.30 -8.39
CA TYR A 42 -2.29 6.49 -9.61
C TYR A 42 -1.16 5.48 -9.44
N ALA A 43 -0.09 5.86 -8.73
CA ALA A 43 0.97 4.94 -8.38
C ALA A 43 0.47 3.82 -7.45
N LEU A 44 -0.26 4.15 -6.40
CA LEU A 44 -0.79 3.17 -5.44
C LEU A 44 -1.82 2.22 -6.06
N LEU A 45 -2.59 2.65 -7.06
CA LEU A 45 -3.51 1.78 -7.80
C LEU A 45 -2.80 0.61 -8.51
N THR A 46 -1.49 0.70 -8.75
CA THR A 46 -0.72 -0.44 -9.28
C THR A 46 -0.61 -1.61 -8.29
N LEU A 47 -0.80 -1.37 -6.98
CA LEU A 47 -0.75 -2.39 -5.94
C LEU A 47 -1.81 -3.49 -6.13
N PRO A 48 -3.13 -3.21 -6.14
CA PRO A 48 -4.14 -4.25 -6.36
C PRO A 48 -4.00 -4.91 -7.73
N ILE A 49 -3.52 -4.19 -8.76
CA ILE A 49 -3.29 -4.76 -10.09
C ILE A 49 -2.16 -5.81 -10.03
N ALA A 50 -1.04 -5.49 -9.36
CA ALA A 50 0.07 -6.42 -9.18
C ALA A 50 -0.37 -7.70 -8.44
N PHE A 51 -1.11 -7.55 -7.34
CA PHE A 51 -1.67 -8.69 -6.59
C PHE A 51 -2.67 -9.51 -7.43
N MET A 52 -3.52 -8.86 -8.21
CA MET A 52 -4.47 -9.53 -9.11
C MET A 52 -3.74 -10.34 -10.20
N MET A 53 -2.63 -9.82 -10.74
CA MET A 53 -1.83 -10.55 -11.73
C MET A 53 -1.14 -11.77 -11.11
N ILE A 54 -0.67 -11.70 -9.85
CA ILE A 54 -0.13 -12.87 -9.15
C ILE A 54 -1.21 -13.94 -8.92
N LYS A 55 -2.41 -13.55 -8.50
CA LYS A 55 -3.54 -14.46 -8.28
C LYS A 55 -3.83 -15.34 -9.50
N ASN A 56 -3.65 -14.81 -10.71
CA ASN A 56 -3.88 -15.58 -11.95
C ASN A 56 -2.85 -16.72 -12.16
N VAL A 57 -1.73 -16.68 -11.43
CA VAL A 57 -0.71 -17.75 -11.45
C VAL A 57 -1.05 -18.87 -10.48
N THR A 58 -1.49 -18.52 -9.26
CA THR A 58 -1.84 -19.52 -8.23
C THR A 58 -3.04 -19.07 -7.43
N ARG A 59 -4.09 -19.90 -7.44
CA ARG A 59 -5.32 -19.63 -6.70
C ARG A 59 -5.16 -20.00 -5.23
N ASN A 60 -5.53 -19.07 -4.36
CA ASN A 60 -5.54 -19.28 -2.92
C ASN A 60 -6.58 -18.32 -2.29
N THR A 61 -7.46 -18.84 -1.44
CA THR A 61 -8.55 -18.07 -0.84
C THR A 61 -8.08 -16.89 0.00
N TYR A 62 -6.89 -16.97 0.61
CA TYR A 62 -6.31 -15.86 1.38
C TYR A 62 -5.79 -14.76 0.45
N ILE A 63 -5.22 -15.10 -0.71
CA ILE A 63 -4.84 -14.10 -1.73
C ILE A 63 -6.10 -13.39 -2.25
N ASP A 64 -7.18 -14.14 -2.46
CA ASP A 64 -8.47 -13.57 -2.91
C ASP A 64 -9.08 -12.63 -1.87
N ALA A 65 -9.15 -13.07 -0.61
CA ALA A 65 -9.68 -12.25 0.48
C ALA A 65 -8.81 -11.01 0.70
N GLY A 66 -7.49 -11.18 0.72
CA GLY A 66 -6.54 -10.09 0.89
C GLY A 66 -6.64 -9.05 -0.22
N LEU A 67 -6.78 -9.46 -1.48
CA LEU A 67 -6.97 -8.55 -2.62
C LEU A 67 -8.25 -7.71 -2.47
N ILE A 68 -9.37 -8.31 -2.06
CA ILE A 68 -10.62 -7.58 -1.83
C ILE A 68 -10.42 -6.51 -0.76
N MET A 69 -9.76 -6.86 0.34
CA MET A 69 -9.47 -5.92 1.43
C MET A 69 -8.54 -4.78 0.98
N ILE A 70 -7.51 -5.08 0.17
CA ILE A 70 -6.64 -4.07 -0.43
C ILE A 70 -7.46 -3.07 -1.25
N VAL A 71 -8.35 -3.56 -2.13
CA VAL A 71 -9.16 -2.69 -3.00
C VAL A 71 -10.10 -1.80 -2.17
N VAL A 72 -10.77 -2.37 -1.17
CA VAL A 72 -11.70 -1.63 -0.29
C VAL A 72 -10.95 -0.58 0.53
N GLY A 73 -9.89 -0.99 1.23
CA GLY A 73 -9.10 -0.09 2.08
C GLY A 73 -8.42 1.02 1.29
N LEU A 74 -7.82 0.68 0.14
CA LEU A 74 -7.21 1.67 -0.75
C LEU A 74 -8.24 2.67 -1.25
N SER A 75 -9.43 2.22 -1.65
CA SER A 75 -10.48 3.14 -2.14
C SER A 75 -10.92 4.14 -1.07
N ILE A 76 -11.04 3.70 0.19
CA ILE A 76 -11.35 4.60 1.33
C ILE A 76 -10.19 5.58 1.58
N GLY A 77 -8.95 5.10 1.59
CA GLY A 77 -7.75 5.92 1.77
C GLY A 77 -7.61 6.99 0.69
N LEU A 78 -7.80 6.63 -0.59
CA LEU A 78 -7.72 7.58 -1.70
C LEU A 78 -8.84 8.64 -1.66
N VAL A 79 -10.02 8.30 -1.17
CA VAL A 79 -11.08 9.29 -0.93
C VAL A 79 -10.68 10.26 0.17
N SER A 80 -10.06 9.76 1.24
CA SER A 80 -9.50 10.61 2.29
C SER A 80 -8.50 11.63 1.75
N ASP A 81 -7.50 11.16 1.00
CA ASP A 81 -6.44 12.01 0.45
C ASP A 81 -7.02 13.06 -0.50
N ALA A 82 -8.04 12.69 -1.28
CA ALA A 82 -8.74 13.62 -2.15
C ALA A 82 -9.51 14.71 -1.40
N ILE A 83 -10.08 14.40 -0.22
CA ILE A 83 -10.74 15.40 0.64
C ILE A 83 -9.70 16.34 1.23
N ASN A 84 -8.64 15.79 1.82
CA ASN A 84 -7.59 16.56 2.48
C ASN A 84 -6.87 17.50 1.51
N SER A 85 -6.59 17.04 0.28
CA SER A 85 -5.92 17.86 -0.74
C SER A 85 -6.81 18.88 -1.43
N ALA A 86 -8.13 18.83 -1.22
CA ALA A 86 -9.03 19.85 -1.73
C ALA A 86 -9.04 21.12 -0.85
N GLU A 87 -8.36 21.12 0.30
CA GLU A 87 -8.21 22.26 1.22
C GLU A 87 -9.55 22.95 1.52
N LEU A 88 -10.62 22.16 1.66
CA LEU A 88 -11.99 22.66 1.84
C LEU A 88 -12.18 23.39 3.18
N GLY A 89 -11.30 23.12 4.15
CA GLY A 89 -11.23 23.76 5.45
C GLY A 89 -12.36 23.36 6.42
N GLY A 90 -12.11 23.56 7.71
CA GLY A 90 -13.09 23.28 8.76
C GLY A 90 -13.23 21.78 9.03
N ASP A 91 -14.47 21.29 9.10
CA ASP A 91 -14.76 19.88 9.45
C ASP A 91 -14.34 18.87 8.36
N SER A 92 -14.04 19.33 7.14
CA SER A 92 -13.61 18.43 6.04
C SER A 92 -12.33 17.68 6.36
N ASP A 93 -11.36 18.35 6.96
CA ASP A 93 -10.02 17.82 7.20
C ASP A 93 -10.08 16.77 8.32
N LEU A 94 -10.92 17.02 9.33
CA LEU A 94 -11.22 16.08 10.40
C LEU A 94 -11.93 14.82 9.88
N ILE A 95 -12.85 14.98 8.92
CA ILE A 95 -13.54 13.85 8.29
C ILE A 95 -12.53 13.02 7.49
N GLY A 96 -11.69 13.66 6.68
CA GLY A 96 -10.64 13.00 5.91
C GLY A 96 -9.73 12.19 6.81
N GLU A 97 -9.09 12.82 7.79
CA GLU A 97 -8.22 12.12 8.75
C GLU A 97 -8.89 10.93 9.44
N ALA A 98 -10.14 11.08 9.89
CA ALA A 98 -10.87 10.01 10.57
C ALA A 98 -11.10 8.78 9.67
N ILE A 99 -11.39 8.98 8.38
CA ILE A 99 -11.58 7.88 7.43
C ILE A 99 -10.25 7.31 6.94
N ALA A 100 -9.19 8.11 6.88
CA ALA A 100 -7.84 7.71 6.44
C ALA A 100 -7.37 6.49 7.23
N TRP A 101 -7.39 6.57 8.56
CA TRP A 101 -6.88 5.52 9.44
C TRP A 101 -7.61 4.19 9.24
N THR A 102 -8.92 4.24 9.00
CA THR A 102 -9.73 3.06 8.71
C THR A 102 -9.39 2.48 7.33
N GLY A 103 -9.32 3.33 6.29
CA GLY A 103 -9.00 2.88 4.93
C GLY A 103 -7.61 2.25 4.84
N TRP A 104 -6.59 2.96 5.33
CA TRP A 104 -5.21 2.48 5.30
C TRP A 104 -5.01 1.22 6.13
N SER A 105 -5.60 1.14 7.32
CA SER A 105 -5.50 -0.07 8.15
C SER A 105 -6.12 -1.29 7.45
N ILE A 106 -7.30 -1.17 6.83
CA ILE A 106 -7.92 -2.25 6.06
C ILE A 106 -7.02 -2.70 4.90
N MET A 107 -6.40 -1.74 4.19
CA MET A 107 -5.49 -2.05 3.09
C MET A 107 -4.30 -2.88 3.59
N TYR A 108 -3.61 -2.43 4.64
CA TYR A 108 -2.46 -3.13 5.20
C TYR A 108 -2.83 -4.50 5.79
N LEU A 109 -4.01 -4.64 6.38
CA LEU A 109 -4.54 -5.94 6.78
C LEU A 109 -4.71 -6.87 5.56
N GLY A 110 -5.25 -6.34 4.46
CA GLY A 110 -5.37 -7.07 3.19
C GLY A 110 -4.02 -7.53 2.63
N ILE A 111 -2.99 -6.68 2.69
CA ILE A 111 -1.62 -7.05 2.31
C ILE A 111 -1.10 -8.19 3.20
N SER A 112 -1.37 -8.12 4.51
CA SER A 112 -0.94 -9.15 5.46
C SER A 112 -1.60 -10.50 5.20
N ILE A 113 -2.91 -10.50 4.99
CA ILE A 113 -3.69 -11.70 4.62
C ILE A 113 -3.20 -12.27 3.28
N THR A 114 -2.82 -11.41 2.33
CA THR A 114 -2.22 -11.86 1.07
C THR A 114 -0.85 -12.51 1.28
N GLY A 115 -0.02 -11.96 2.18
CA GLY A 115 1.25 -12.57 2.59
C GLY A 115 1.08 -13.96 3.22
N ILE A 116 0.04 -14.15 4.05
CA ILE A 116 -0.35 -15.47 4.57
C ILE A 116 -0.74 -16.40 3.42
N GLY A 117 -1.46 -15.88 2.42
CA GLY A 117 -1.75 -16.62 1.19
C GLY A 117 -0.48 -17.10 0.49
N TYR A 118 0.51 -16.22 0.33
CA TYR A 118 1.79 -16.57 -0.29
C TYR A 118 2.60 -17.60 0.49
N LEU A 119 2.56 -17.58 1.83
CA LEU A 119 3.17 -18.63 2.68
C LEU A 119 2.58 -20.02 2.44
N ARG A 120 1.39 -20.09 1.85
CA ARG A 120 0.69 -21.35 1.51
C ARG A 120 0.84 -21.72 0.04
N THR A 121 1.81 -21.14 -0.66
CA THR A 121 2.09 -21.38 -2.09
C THR A 121 3.59 -21.40 -2.34
N ASP A 122 4.01 -21.86 -3.51
CA ASP A 122 5.42 -21.81 -3.95
C ASP A 122 5.73 -20.56 -4.81
N LEU A 123 4.86 -19.54 -4.78
CA LEU A 123 5.03 -18.31 -5.58
C LEU A 123 6.28 -17.52 -5.17
N PHE A 124 6.56 -17.48 -3.87
CA PHE A 124 7.67 -16.73 -3.29
C PHE A 124 8.34 -17.55 -2.19
N PRO A 125 9.64 -17.33 -1.91
CA PRO A 125 10.28 -17.93 -0.74
C PRO A 125 9.55 -17.56 0.55
N ASN A 126 9.41 -18.51 1.47
CA ASN A 126 8.68 -18.32 2.73
C ASN A 126 9.12 -17.09 3.52
N TRP A 127 10.42 -16.75 3.51
CA TRP A 127 10.92 -15.58 4.22
C TRP A 127 10.36 -14.27 3.64
N LEU A 128 10.14 -14.19 2.33
CA LEU A 128 9.62 -12.99 1.67
C LEU A 128 8.11 -12.85 1.91
N SER A 129 7.37 -13.97 1.81
CA SER A 129 5.96 -14.03 2.16
C SER A 129 5.71 -13.70 3.64
N GLY A 130 6.58 -14.21 4.53
CA GLY A 130 6.57 -13.90 5.96
C GLY A 130 6.88 -12.44 6.23
N LEU A 131 7.87 -11.86 5.54
CA LEU A 131 8.21 -10.44 5.65
C LEU A 131 7.05 -9.54 5.21
N LEU A 132 6.39 -9.86 4.09
CA LEU A 132 5.17 -9.15 3.64
C LEU A 132 4.09 -9.21 4.71
N THR A 133 3.86 -10.39 5.29
CA THR A 133 2.84 -10.61 6.33
C THR A 133 3.11 -9.74 7.55
N VAL A 134 4.33 -9.78 8.09
CA VAL A 134 4.69 -9.12 9.35
C VAL A 134 4.79 -7.60 9.18
N ALA A 135 5.42 -7.12 8.11
CA ALA A 135 5.59 -5.68 7.88
C ALA A 135 4.24 -4.97 7.69
N SER A 136 3.34 -5.58 6.93
CA SER A 136 1.99 -5.02 6.73
C SER A 136 1.11 -5.19 7.96
N PHE A 137 1.23 -6.29 8.71
CA PHE A 137 0.52 -6.45 9.98
C PHE A 137 0.95 -5.41 11.01
N ALA A 138 2.25 -5.09 11.10
CA ALA A 138 2.74 -4.06 12.02
C ALA A 138 2.12 -2.69 11.72
N MET A 139 2.05 -2.31 10.44
CA MET A 139 1.40 -1.07 10.00
C MET A 139 -0.11 -1.09 10.30
N PHE A 140 -0.79 -2.19 9.95
CA PHE A 140 -2.20 -2.38 10.32
C PHE A 140 -2.44 -2.23 11.83
N ALA A 141 -1.65 -2.93 12.65
CA ALA A 141 -1.83 -2.93 14.09
C ALA A 141 -1.61 -1.54 14.68
N PHE A 142 -0.61 -0.80 14.18
CA PHE A 142 -0.39 0.57 14.59
C PHE A 142 -1.60 1.46 14.25
N LEU A 143 -2.09 1.42 13.01
CA LEU A 143 -3.19 2.28 12.59
C LEU A 143 -4.54 1.90 13.24
N ALA A 144 -4.80 0.61 13.41
CA ALA A 144 -6.09 0.11 13.88
C ALA A 144 -6.26 0.16 15.41
N PHE A 145 -5.18 0.02 16.17
CA PHE A 145 -5.25 -0.06 17.64
C PHE A 145 -4.77 1.21 18.35
N SER A 146 -4.13 2.14 17.63
CA SER A 146 -3.75 3.43 18.23
C SER A 146 -4.98 4.31 18.45
N THR A 147 -4.98 5.05 19.56
CA THR A 147 -5.95 6.13 19.77
C THR A 147 -5.65 7.30 18.84
N THR A 148 -6.65 8.15 18.59
CA THR A 148 -6.45 9.39 17.82
C THR A 148 -5.30 10.22 18.39
N GLU A 149 -5.20 10.33 19.72
CA GLU A 149 -4.10 11.04 20.39
C GLU A 149 -2.72 10.45 20.06
N ILE A 150 -2.58 9.12 20.03
CA ILE A 150 -1.31 8.47 19.67
C ILE A 150 -0.97 8.73 18.20
N LEU A 151 -1.97 8.65 17.32
CA LEU A 151 -1.79 8.89 15.88
C LEU A 151 -1.41 10.34 15.59
N THR A 152 -2.05 11.32 16.24
CA THR A 152 -1.69 12.73 16.07
C THR A 152 -0.30 13.05 16.63
N ASN A 153 0.07 12.48 17.78
CA ASN A 153 1.35 12.81 18.43
C ASN A 153 2.55 12.05 17.86
N ASN A 154 2.36 10.84 17.33
CA ASN A 154 3.44 9.96 16.91
C ASN A 154 3.34 9.49 15.45
N GLY A 155 2.23 9.77 14.76
CA GLY A 155 1.98 9.32 13.38
C GLY A 155 3.11 9.73 12.45
N ASP A 156 3.51 11.00 12.47
CA ASP A 156 4.58 11.52 11.61
C ASP A 156 5.95 10.86 11.84
N ASN A 157 6.18 10.30 13.02
CA ASN A 157 7.45 9.64 13.35
C ASN A 157 7.41 8.11 13.11
N ILE A 158 6.22 7.50 13.05
CA ILE A 158 6.05 6.04 12.99
C ILE A 158 5.52 5.58 11.63
N VAL A 159 4.56 6.30 11.05
CA VAL A 159 3.95 5.96 9.77
C VAL A 159 4.96 5.98 8.63
N PRO A 160 5.80 7.03 8.44
CA PRO A 160 6.74 7.04 7.33
C PRO A 160 7.77 5.90 7.36
N PRO A 161 8.39 5.55 8.53
CA PRO A 161 9.26 4.38 8.60
C PRO A 161 8.53 3.05 8.30
N LEU A 162 7.33 2.83 8.84
CA LEU A 162 6.56 1.61 8.60
C LEU A 162 6.11 1.48 7.14
N TRP A 163 5.69 2.58 6.54
CA TRP A 163 5.41 2.67 5.11
C TRP A 163 6.67 2.38 4.28
N GLY A 164 7.81 2.97 4.66
CA GLY A 164 9.14 2.70 4.11
C GLY A 164 9.48 1.22 4.03
N ILE A 165 9.29 0.51 5.14
CA ILE A 165 9.52 -0.93 5.22
C ILE A 165 8.58 -1.68 4.26
N ASN A 166 7.28 -1.38 4.28
CA ASN A 166 6.31 -2.04 3.39
C ASN A 166 6.65 -1.81 1.91
N SER A 167 7.00 -0.59 1.53
CA SER A 167 7.45 -0.23 0.19
C SER A 167 8.68 -1.02 -0.25
N LEU A 168 9.67 -1.18 0.62
CA LEU A 168 10.85 -1.99 0.33
C LEU A 168 10.47 -3.45 0.08
N VAL A 169 9.55 -4.02 0.86
CA VAL A 169 9.08 -5.39 0.66
C VAL A 169 8.38 -5.53 -0.70
N LEU A 170 7.57 -4.56 -1.09
CA LEU A 170 6.93 -4.54 -2.42
C LEU A 170 7.96 -4.49 -3.55
N VAL A 171 9.01 -3.66 -3.43
CA VAL A 171 10.10 -3.62 -4.40
C VAL A 171 10.78 -4.98 -4.53
N VAL A 172 11.09 -5.64 -3.40
CA VAL A 172 11.69 -6.98 -3.40
C VAL A 172 10.76 -8.01 -4.04
N LEU A 173 9.46 -7.99 -3.73
CA LEU A 173 8.45 -8.83 -4.39
C LEU A 173 8.44 -8.61 -5.90
N GLY A 174 8.53 -7.35 -6.35
CA GLY A 174 8.63 -7.01 -7.75
C GLY A 174 9.83 -7.66 -8.43
N ILE A 175 11.01 -7.56 -7.81
CA ILE A 175 12.24 -8.20 -8.31
C ILE A 175 12.09 -9.72 -8.39
N PHE A 176 11.55 -10.37 -7.36
CA PHE A 176 11.33 -11.82 -7.36
C PHE A 176 10.31 -12.25 -8.41
N THR A 177 9.24 -11.46 -8.61
CA THR A 177 8.23 -11.72 -9.63
C THR A 177 8.85 -11.73 -11.03
N MET A 178 9.72 -10.76 -11.35
CA MET A 178 10.42 -10.72 -12.65
C MET A 178 11.37 -11.90 -12.86
N ARG A 179 11.98 -12.39 -11.76
CA ARG A 179 12.98 -13.47 -11.77
C ARG A 179 12.38 -14.87 -11.67
N ARG A 180 11.07 -15.02 -11.49
CA ARG A 180 10.42 -16.32 -11.38
C ARG A 180 10.67 -17.15 -12.65
N LYS A 181 11.03 -18.43 -12.47
CA LYS A 181 10.99 -19.42 -13.57
C LYS A 181 9.51 -19.64 -13.91
N GLU A 182 9.19 -19.62 -15.21
CA GLU A 182 7.84 -19.42 -15.79
C GLU A 182 6.66 -19.79 -14.86
#